data_AF-A0A011NLN8-F1
#
_entry.id   AF-A0A011NLN8-F1
#
_cell.length_a   1.000
_cell.length_b   1.000
_cell.length_c   1.000
_cell.angle_alpha   90.00
_cell.angle_beta   90.00
_cell.angle_gamma   90.00
#
_symmetry.space_group_name_H-M   'P 1'
#
loop_
_entity.id
_entity.type
_entity.pdbx_description
1 polymer ?
#
loop_
_entity_poly.entity_id
_entity_poly.type
_entity_poly.pdbx_seq_one_letter_code
_entity_poly.pdbx_strand_id
1 'polypeptide(L)'
;MNSLERRILKLEASRPDANQIDIIIRRIIGTDGDEVVRAVSGDQIVDRCADETEDDFVERAKVEALARTERLPCRVLLLPEQVLQ
;
A
#
# COMPACT_ATOMS: atom_id res chain seq x y z
N MET A 1 -24.46 20.28 15.30
CA MET A 1 -23.27 19.41 15.24
C MET A 1 -22.36 19.64 16.42
N ASN A 2 -22.28 18.64 17.31
CA ASN A 2 -21.46 18.55 18.51
C ASN A 2 -19.96 18.33 18.15
N SER A 3 -19.04 18.79 19.00
CA SER A 3 -17.59 18.53 18.90
C SER A 3 -17.25 17.04 18.71
N LEU A 4 -17.97 16.16 19.38
CA LEU A 4 -17.81 14.70 19.32
C LEU A 4 -18.19 14.16 17.94
N GLU A 5 -19.28 14.65 17.34
CA GLU A 5 -19.71 14.29 15.99
C GLU A 5 -18.67 14.72 14.95
N ARG A 6 -18.06 15.91 15.09
CA ARG A 6 -16.98 16.36 14.20
C ARG A 6 -15.73 15.47 14.31
N ARG A 7 -15.41 15.01 15.52
CA ARG A 7 -14.26 14.12 15.76
C ARG A 7 -14.50 12.74 15.17
N ILE A 8 -15.72 12.21 15.28
CA ILE A 8 -16.12 10.94 14.66
C ILE A 8 -16.06 11.07 13.14
N LEU A 9 -16.66 12.11 12.56
CA LEU A 9 -16.64 12.33 11.11
C LEU A 9 -15.22 12.41 10.55
N LYS A 10 -14.32 13.08 11.26
CA LYS A 10 -12.91 13.19 10.88
C LYS A 10 -12.18 11.83 10.98
N LEU A 11 -12.51 11.03 11.98
CA LEU A 11 -11.99 9.66 12.13
C LEU A 11 -12.50 8.72 11.05
N GLU A 12 -13.79 8.80 10.70
CA GLU A 12 -14.39 8.00 9.63
C GLU A 12 -13.85 8.39 8.25
N ALA A 13 -13.68 9.68 7.98
CA ALA A 13 -13.05 10.17 6.75
C ALA A 13 -11.54 9.85 6.65
N SER A 14 -10.90 9.52 7.78
CA SER A 14 -9.49 9.10 7.81
C SER A 14 -9.34 7.58 7.76
N ARG A 15 -10.43 6.81 7.64
CA ARG A 15 -10.30 5.37 7.42
C ARG A 15 -9.70 5.17 6.03
N PRO A 16 -8.52 4.53 5.92
CA PRO A 16 -8.03 4.11 4.61
C PRO A 16 -9.09 3.25 3.95
N ASP A 17 -9.24 3.41 2.64
CA ASP A 17 -10.18 2.60 1.88
C ASP A 17 -9.90 1.12 2.17
N ALA A 18 -10.94 0.29 2.32
CA ALA A 18 -10.78 -1.04 2.90
C ALA A 18 -9.83 -1.96 2.09
N ASN A 19 -9.46 -1.55 0.87
CA ASN A 19 -8.60 -2.26 -0.07
C ASN A 19 -7.30 -1.51 -0.44
N GLN A 20 -6.80 -0.60 0.41
CA GLN A 20 -5.52 0.07 0.16
C GLN A 20 -4.33 -0.68 0.78
N ILE A 21 -3.22 -0.78 0.04
CA ILE A 21 -1.91 -1.24 0.53
C ILE A 21 -0.98 -0.03 0.52
N ASP A 22 -0.48 0.34 1.70
CA ASP A 22 0.51 1.40 1.81
C ASP A 22 1.92 0.82 1.68
N ILE A 23 2.71 1.42 0.77
CA ILE A 23 4.11 1.08 0.53
C ILE A 23 4.92 2.36 0.65
N ILE A 24 5.95 2.32 1.50
CA ILE A 24 6.88 3.43 1.68
C ILE A 24 8.20 3.06 1.04
N ILE A 25 8.58 3.77 -0.02
CA ILE A 25 9.89 3.63 -0.66
C ILE A 25 10.85 4.65 -0.06
N ARG A 26 11.99 4.18 0.41
CA ARG A 26 13.04 4.99 1.06
C ARG A 26 14.35 4.80 0.29
N ARG A 27 15.00 5.91 0.00
CA ARG A 27 16.38 5.95 -0.48
C ARG A 27 17.28 6.35 0.68
N ILE A 28 18.23 5.48 1.04
CA ILE A 28 19.12 5.63 2.20
C ILE A 28 20.53 5.81 1.65
N ILE A 29 21.14 6.95 1.96
CA ILE A 29 22.51 7.27 1.56
C ILE A 29 23.40 7.12 2.79
N GLY A 30 24.35 6.20 2.73
CA GLY A 30 25.35 5.95 3.75
C GLY A 30 26.46 7.00 3.76
N THR A 31 27.23 7.05 4.84
CA THR A 31 28.34 8.00 5.00
C THR A 31 29.47 7.78 4.01
N ASP A 32 29.65 6.56 3.53
CA ASP A 32 30.68 6.18 2.55
C ASP A 32 30.19 6.30 1.09
N GLY A 33 29.01 6.90 0.88
CA GLY A 33 28.40 7.05 -0.44
C GLY A 33 27.67 5.80 -0.94
N ASP A 34 27.58 4.75 -0.13
CA ASP A 34 26.75 3.58 -0.42
C ASP A 34 25.27 3.98 -0.43
N GLU A 35 24.50 3.48 -1.39
CA GLU A 35 23.09 3.81 -1.56
C GLU A 35 22.25 2.53 -1.49
N VAL A 36 21.27 2.53 -0.58
CA VAL A 36 20.30 1.45 -0.44
C VAL A 36 18.90 2.01 -0.68
N VAL A 37 18.17 1.42 -1.62
CA VAL A 37 16.75 1.69 -1.81
C VAL A 37 15.92 0.55 -1.22
N ARG A 38 14.95 0.88 -0.36
CA ARG A 38 14.15 -0.07 0.39
C ARG A 38 12.67 0.28 0.33
N ALA A 39 11.82 -0.70 0.09
CA ALA A 39 10.37 -0.60 0.20
C ALA A 39 9.92 -1.25 1.51
N VAL A 40 9.00 -0.60 2.20
CA VAL A 40 8.41 -1.08 3.46
C VAL A 40 6.91 -1.12 3.33
N SER A 41 6.29 -2.26 3.65
CA SER A 41 4.84 -2.44 3.74
C SER A 41 4.50 -3.29 4.96
N GLY A 42 3.85 -2.70 5.97
CA GLY A 42 3.68 -3.35 7.27
C GLY A 42 5.03 -3.80 7.85
N ASP A 43 5.16 -5.09 8.12
CA ASP A 43 6.39 -5.73 8.61
C ASP A 43 7.30 -6.26 7.49
N GLN A 44 6.92 -6.07 6.22
CA GLN A 44 7.73 -6.49 5.07
C GLN A 44 8.71 -5.41 4.66
N ILE A 45 9.93 -5.85 4.40
CA ILE A 45 11.03 -5.05 3.88
C ILE A 45 11.51 -5.72 2.60
N VAL A 46 11.58 -4.94 1.51
CA VAL A 46 12.11 -5.38 0.22
C VAL A 46 13.22 -4.43 -0.19
N ASP A 47 14.42 -4.96 -0.35
CA ASP A 47 15.59 -4.19 -0.82
C ASP A 47 15.68 -4.24 -2.35
N ARG A 48 16.15 -3.13 -2.94
CA ARG A 48 16.44 -3.03 -4.37
C ARG A 48 17.75 -3.75 -4.69
N CYS A 49 17.76 -4.52 -5.77
CA CYS A 49 18.98 -5.14 -6.27
C CYS A 49 19.84 -4.12 -7.03
N ALA A 50 21.17 -4.29 -7.01
CA ALA A 50 22.10 -3.35 -7.64
C ALA A 50 21.87 -3.18 -9.16
N ASP A 51 21.48 -4.26 -9.84
CA ASP A 51 21.26 -4.28 -11.29
C ASP A 51 19.81 -4.02 -11.70
N GLU A 52 18.93 -3.73 -10.74
CA GLU A 52 17.51 -3.48 -10.98
C GLU A 52 17.25 -2.00 -11.22
N THR A 53 16.39 -1.67 -12.18
CA THR A 53 15.95 -0.27 -12.41
C THR A 53 15.01 0.19 -11.29
N GLU A 54 14.77 1.51 -11.17
CA GLU A 54 13.84 2.00 -10.14
C GLU A 54 12.41 1.55 -10.41
N ASP A 55 12.00 1.58 -11.67
CA ASP A 55 10.66 1.19 -12.08
C ASP A 55 10.42 -0.31 -11.85
N ASP A 56 11.39 -1.17 -12.21
CA ASP A 56 11.30 -2.61 -11.95
C ASP A 56 11.21 -2.92 -10.46
N PHE A 57 12.00 -2.20 -9.65
CA PHE A 57 11.96 -2.32 -8.20
C PHE A 57 10.60 -1.92 -7.63
N VAL A 58 10.04 -0.79 -8.08
CA VAL A 58 8.73 -0.30 -7.64
C VAL A 58 7.64 -1.32 -7.96
N GLU A 59 7.64 -1.87 -9.17
CA GLU A 59 6.66 -2.89 -9.58
C GLU A 59 6.79 -4.18 -8.77
N ARG A 60 8.02 -4.67 -8.57
CA ARG A 60 8.25 -5.85 -7.73
C ARG A 60 7.82 -5.63 -6.28
N ALA A 61 8.11 -4.47 -5.70
CA ALA A 61 7.69 -4.12 -4.35
C ALA A 61 6.16 -4.10 -4.20
N LYS A 62 5.42 -3.60 -5.21
CA LYS A 62 3.95 -3.67 -5.24
C LYS A 62 3.44 -5.11 -5.29
N VAL A 63 4.00 -5.94 -6.17
CA VAL A 63 3.61 -7.34 -6.30
C VAL A 63 3.84 -8.10 -5.00
N GLU A 64 4.98 -7.89 -4.34
CA GLU A 64 5.25 -8.53 -3.05
C GLU A 64 4.28 -8.08 -1.95
N ALA A 65 3.99 -6.79 -1.86
CA ALA A 65 3.03 -6.28 -0.88
C ALA A 65 1.61 -6.81 -1.13
N LEU A 66 1.19 -6.92 -2.40
CA LEU A 66 -0.08 -7.54 -2.79
C LEU A 66 -0.13 -9.03 -2.42
N ALA A 67 0.91 -9.78 -2.74
CA ALA A 67 0.98 -11.22 -2.48
C ALA A 67 0.92 -11.55 -0.99
N ARG A 68 1.47 -10.68 -0.14
CA ARG A 68 1.53 -10.88 1.32
C ARG A 68 0.33 -10.31 2.07
N THR A 69 -0.58 -9.61 1.39
CA THR A 69 -1.79 -9.09 2.00
C THR A 69 -2.69 -10.27 2.42
N GLU A 70 -2.75 -10.55 3.72
CA GLU A 70 -3.60 -11.61 4.30
C GLU A 70 -5.11 -11.31 4.15
N ARG A 71 -5.46 -10.07 3.80
CA ARG A 71 -6.80 -9.72 3.34
C ARG A 71 -7.02 -10.38 1.97
N LEU A 72 -7.64 -11.56 1.99
CA LEU A 72 -8.39 -12.07 0.84
C LEU A 72 -9.24 -10.91 0.29
N PRO A 73 -9.27 -10.67 -1.03
CA PRO A 73 -10.11 -9.62 -1.60
C PRO A 73 -11.50 -9.75 -1.02
N CYS A 74 -11.95 -8.69 -0.32
CA CYS A 74 -13.26 -8.64 0.31
C CYS A 74 -14.32 -8.85 -0.78
N ARG A 75 -14.74 -10.11 -0.99
CA ARG A 75 -15.77 -10.58 -1.93
C ARG A 75 -15.92 -9.74 -3.21
N VAL A 76 -15.37 -10.21 -4.32
CA VAL A 76 -15.81 -9.76 -5.65
C VAL A 76 -17.24 -10.27 -5.87
N LEU A 77 -18.23 -9.45 -5.54
CA LEU A 77 -19.62 -9.67 -5.95
C LEU A 77 -19.75 -9.18 -7.39
N LEU A 78 -19.58 -10.07 -8.36
CA LEU A 78 -20.03 -9.81 -9.73
C LEU A 78 -21.56 -9.77 -9.71
N LEU A 79 -22.12 -8.56 -9.74
CA LEU A 79 -23.55 -8.40 -9.94
C LEU A 79 -23.89 -8.81 -11.39
N PRO A 80 -24.88 -9.68 -11.61
CA PRO A 80 -25.36 -9.99 -12.94
C PRO A 80 -25.83 -8.70 -13.62
N GLU A 81 -25.54 -8.56 -14.91
CA GLU A 81 -25.85 -7.41 -15.78
C GLU A 81 -27.36 -7.07 -15.88
N GLN A 82 -28.22 -7.83 -15.20
CA GLN A 82 -29.68 -7.83 -15.37
C GLN A 82 -30.46 -7.02 -14.31
N VAL A 83 -29.79 -6.18 -13.50
CA VAL A 83 -30.48 -5.28 -12.53
C VAL A 83 -30.42 -3.80 -12.95
N LEU A 84 -30.19 -3.53 -14.24
CA LEU A 84 -30.56 -2.25 -14.85
C LEU A 84 -31.94 -2.44 -15.51
N GLN A 85 -33.00 -2.36 -14.69
CA GLN A 85 -34.35 -2.02 -15.14
C GLN A 85 -34.74 -0.67 -14.57
#